data_AF-A0A926BU79-F1
#
_entry.id   AF-A0A926BU79-F1
#
_cell.length_a   1.000
_cell.length_b   1.000
_cell.length_c   1.000
_cell.angle_alpha   90.00
_cell.angle_beta   90.00
_cell.angle_gamma   90.00
#
_symmetry.space_group_name_H-M   'P 1'
#
loop_
_entity.id
_entity.type
_entity.pdbx_description
1 polymer ?
#
loop_
_entity_poly.entity_id
_entity_poly.type
_entity_poly.pdbx_seq_one_letter_code
_entity_poly.pdbx_strand_id
1 'polypeptide(L)'
;MPHGAILLCILALLPLLTGCFAITRTETDLYTITIRDTTIREDAVNPPGEREGGTIYPSPRSVDISRRYLQRDSVDNRYYPAYLRFGGIEAMSFFSPGTETAGAGNGLFGLFDLMTVRLTSDSSLFGGYFYRIMPYEARLRWFDDAPNWTLGTGAEIFIRKLDSSSRLNPGEYLFSILNGYLRHRIFLREEAPYVMVVPYLGLSAFPSQYVNGGATLDVGSYGGFNVRAYAGYVHGTSSYFATGGRDTADYSASFPYFGIGVSALDFVNKTEELFIEWKDHDHNALEVSALNLDLVHSFGADDAFAGDTTTGEIPAVSGFHLRIGTATYPLPFLNNRFFVGTSLLSFYALSGSELAYG
;
A
#
# COMPACT_ATOMS: atom_id res chain seq x y z
N MET A 1 -31.40 -3.91 -13.05
CA MET A 1 -30.70 -5.11 -12.53
C MET A 1 -29.40 -5.50 -13.31
N PRO A 2 -28.55 -4.60 -13.87
CA PRO A 2 -27.27 -5.02 -14.48
C PRO A 2 -26.02 -4.81 -13.60
N HIS A 3 -26.12 -4.10 -12.47
CA HIS A 3 -24.93 -3.74 -11.66
C HIS A 3 -24.28 -4.94 -10.95
N GLY A 4 -25.06 -5.97 -10.60
CA GLY A 4 -24.54 -7.18 -9.94
C GLY A 4 -23.65 -8.03 -10.84
N ALA A 5 -23.97 -8.12 -12.13
CA ALA A 5 -23.18 -8.91 -13.09
C ALA A 5 -21.83 -8.25 -13.40
N ILE A 6 -21.80 -6.92 -13.47
CA ILE A 6 -20.55 -6.15 -13.68
C ILE A 6 -19.66 -6.28 -12.44
N LEU A 7 -20.21 -6.16 -11.23
CA LEU A 7 -19.47 -6.35 -9.99
C LEU A 7 -18.88 -7.78 -9.89
N LEU A 8 -19.65 -8.80 -10.29
CA LEU A 8 -19.20 -10.19 -10.30
C LEU A 8 -18.08 -10.42 -11.33
N CYS A 9 -18.18 -9.81 -12.52
CA CYS A 9 -17.11 -9.87 -13.53
C CYS A 9 -15.85 -9.14 -13.08
N ILE A 10 -15.96 -7.97 -12.43
CA ILE A 10 -14.82 -7.24 -11.86
C ILE A 10 -14.16 -8.07 -10.75
N LEU A 11 -14.94 -8.64 -9.84
CA LEU A 11 -14.45 -9.54 -8.77
C LEU A 11 -13.81 -10.82 -9.32
N ALA A 12 -14.28 -11.34 -10.46
CA ALA A 12 -13.71 -12.53 -11.11
C ALA A 12 -12.43 -12.23 -11.91
N LEU A 13 -12.29 -11.02 -12.47
CA LEU A 13 -11.09 -10.57 -13.20
C LEU A 13 -9.97 -10.05 -12.27
N LEU A 14 -10.32 -9.60 -11.07
CA LEU A 14 -9.41 -9.13 -10.02
C LEU A 14 -8.25 -10.10 -9.71
N PRO A 15 -8.48 -11.41 -9.49
CA PRO A 15 -7.38 -12.36 -9.25
C PRO A 15 -6.58 -12.71 -10.51
N LEU A 16 -7.12 -12.52 -11.72
CA LEU A 16 -6.42 -12.81 -12.97
C LEU A 16 -5.40 -11.72 -13.32
N LEU A 17 -5.67 -10.47 -12.96
CA LEU A 17 -4.71 -9.35 -13.12
C LEU A 17 -3.60 -9.40 -12.08
N THR A 18 -3.89 -9.78 -10.82
CA THR A 18 -2.86 -9.97 -9.80
C THR A 18 -2.03 -11.24 -10.00
N GLY A 19 -2.57 -12.27 -10.64
CA GLY A 19 -1.83 -13.51 -10.94
C GLY A 19 -0.67 -13.33 -11.93
N CYS A 20 -0.67 -12.29 -12.76
CA CYS A 20 0.44 -12.00 -13.68
C CYS A 20 1.56 -11.16 -13.05
N PHE A 21 1.32 -10.52 -11.91
CA PHE A 21 2.24 -9.58 -11.29
C PHE A 21 2.53 -9.96 -9.84
N ALA A 22 3.75 -10.42 -9.57
CA ALA A 22 4.19 -10.70 -8.21
C ALA A 22 4.22 -9.40 -7.39
N ILE A 23 3.61 -9.43 -6.19
CA ILE A 23 3.68 -8.33 -5.21
C ILE A 23 5.02 -8.38 -4.46
N THR A 24 5.51 -9.58 -4.19
CA THR A 24 6.77 -9.82 -3.48
C THR A 24 7.70 -10.65 -4.36
N ARG A 25 8.95 -10.21 -4.50
CA ARG A 25 10.05 -10.97 -5.08
C ARG A 25 10.75 -11.74 -3.96
N THR A 26 10.81 -13.06 -4.09
CA THR A 26 11.55 -13.93 -3.17
C THR A 26 12.92 -14.25 -3.74
N GLU A 27 13.96 -13.99 -2.98
CA GLU A 27 15.34 -14.42 -3.29
C GLU A 27 15.77 -15.46 -2.26
N THR A 28 16.36 -16.56 -2.73
CA THR A 28 16.83 -17.65 -1.88
C THR A 28 18.35 -17.64 -1.86
N ASP A 29 18.91 -17.45 -0.67
CA ASP A 29 20.34 -17.54 -0.43
C ASP A 29 20.70 -18.90 0.17
N LEU A 30 21.84 -19.43 -0.26
CA LEU A 30 22.39 -20.67 0.24
C LEU A 30 23.67 -20.36 1.02
N TYR A 31 23.67 -20.65 2.32
CA TYR A 31 24.81 -20.49 3.20
C TYR A 31 25.33 -21.86 3.62
N THR A 32 26.63 -22.12 3.45
CA THR A 32 27.25 -23.32 4.04
C THR A 32 27.90 -22.95 5.36
N ILE A 33 27.35 -23.45 6.47
CA ILE A 33 27.91 -23.26 7.81
C ILE A 33 28.92 -24.37 8.07
N THR A 34 30.19 -23.99 8.22
CA THR A 34 31.26 -24.93 8.59
C THR A 34 31.60 -24.76 10.07
N ILE A 35 31.26 -25.77 10.88
CA ILE A 35 31.67 -25.87 12.28
C ILE A 35 32.97 -26.67 12.32
N ARG A 36 34.01 -26.06 12.88
CA ARG A 36 35.31 -26.69 13.07
C ARG A 36 35.55 -26.88 14.56
N ASP A 37 35.63 -28.15 14.97
CA ASP A 37 36.06 -28.53 16.31
C ASP A 37 37.49 -29.09 16.25
N THR A 38 38.35 -28.63 17.16
CA THR A 38 39.75 -29.06 17.23
C THR A 38 40.03 -29.51 18.66
N THR A 39 40.25 -30.81 18.83
CA THR A 39 40.63 -31.39 20.13
C THR A 39 42.13 -31.66 20.10
N ILE A 40 42.85 -31.07 21.05
CA ILE A 40 44.27 -31.32 21.28
C ILE A 40 44.38 -32.18 22.52
N ARG A 41 44.96 -33.36 22.39
CA ARG A 41 45.28 -34.24 23.52
C ARG A 41 46.79 -34.31 23.65
N GLU A 42 47.30 -33.90 24.80
CA GLU A 42 48.70 -34.05 25.15
C GLU A 42 48.82 -35.16 26.19
N ASP A 43 49.50 -36.25 25.84
CA ASP A 43 49.86 -37.30 26.77
C ASP A 43 51.35 -37.16 27.11
N ALA A 44 51.65 -36.94 28.39
CA ALA A 44 53.00 -36.93 28.94
C ALA A 44 53.21 -38.22 29.73
N VAL A 45 54.02 -39.13 29.21
CA VAL A 45 54.30 -40.40 29.89
C VAL A 45 55.51 -40.18 30.80
N ASN A 46 55.30 -40.32 32.11
CA ASN A 46 56.41 -40.33 33.05
C ASN A 46 57.26 -41.59 32.83
N PRO A 47 58.59 -41.46 32.67
CA PRO A 47 59.45 -42.62 32.52
C PRO A 47 59.35 -43.51 33.78
N PRO A 48 59.13 -44.83 33.65
CA PRO A 48 58.98 -45.71 34.80
C PRO A 48 60.32 -45.97 35.52
N GLY A 49 60.31 -45.87 36.87
CA GLY A 49 61.34 -46.37 37.79
C GLY A 49 62.11 -45.31 38.58
N GLU A 50 62.49 -45.63 39.83
CA GLU A 50 63.57 -44.94 40.57
C GLU A 50 64.91 -45.27 39.92
N ARG A 51 65.74 -44.25 39.68
CA ARG A 51 67.07 -44.43 39.06
C ARG A 51 68.13 -43.71 39.88
N GLU A 52 69.28 -44.35 40.01
CA GLU A 52 70.45 -43.83 40.75
C GLU A 52 71.01 -42.57 40.06
N GLY A 53 71.27 -41.52 40.85
CA GLY A 53 72.04 -40.34 40.42
C GLY A 53 71.26 -39.07 40.05
N GLY A 54 69.94 -38.99 40.29
CA GLY A 54 69.19 -37.72 40.25
C GLY A 54 69.10 -37.02 38.88
N THR A 55 69.45 -37.70 37.79
CA THR A 55 69.40 -37.11 36.44
C THR A 55 67.98 -37.25 35.86
N ILE A 56 67.29 -36.12 35.69
CA ILE A 56 65.92 -36.05 35.16
C ILE A 56 65.99 -35.90 33.64
N TYR A 57 65.55 -36.91 32.88
CA TYR A 57 65.34 -36.78 31.44
C TYR A 57 63.98 -36.13 31.15
N PRO A 58 63.84 -35.34 30.07
CA PRO A 58 62.55 -34.78 29.69
C PRO A 58 61.58 -35.91 29.32
N SER A 59 60.38 -35.89 29.90
CA SER A 59 59.33 -36.87 29.60
C SER A 59 58.97 -36.82 28.10
N PRO A 60 58.87 -37.96 27.40
CA PRO A 60 58.37 -37.99 26.04
C PRO A 60 56.93 -37.48 26.03
N ARG A 61 56.64 -36.53 25.14
CA ARG A 61 55.31 -35.96 24.92
C ARG A 61 54.77 -36.45 23.58
N SER A 62 53.57 -37.02 23.57
CA SER A 62 52.80 -37.23 22.33
C SER A 62 51.66 -36.23 22.29
N VAL A 63 51.52 -35.55 21.16
CA VAL A 63 50.43 -34.59 20.91
C VAL A 63 49.56 -35.15 19.81
N ASP A 64 48.35 -35.57 20.15
CA ASP A 64 47.33 -35.97 19.19
C ASP A 64 46.40 -34.79 18.91
N ILE A 65 46.37 -34.36 17.64
CA ILE A 65 45.51 -33.29 17.18
C ILE A 65 44.40 -33.91 16.33
N SER A 66 43.19 -33.97 16.87
CA SER A 66 42.00 -34.38 16.13
C SER A 66 41.22 -33.16 15.65
N ARG A 67 40.81 -33.16 14.38
CA ARG A 67 39.98 -32.11 13.79
C ARG A 67 38.70 -32.72 13.26
N ARG A 68 37.55 -32.22 13.74
CA ARG A 68 36.24 -32.60 13.24
C ARG A 68 35.62 -31.42 12.52
N TYR A 69 35.25 -31.64 11.26
CA TYR A 69 34.52 -30.68 10.45
C TYR A 69 33.07 -31.16 10.33
N LEU A 70 32.13 -30.30 10.69
CA LEU A 70 30.70 -30.50 10.42
C LEU A 70 30.27 -29.38 9.48
N GLN A 71 29.88 -29.75 8.27
CA GLN A 71 29.29 -28.81 7.31
C GLN A 71 27.79 -29.06 7.27
N ARG A 72 27.01 -27.98 7.33
CA ARG A 72 25.57 -28.02 7.08
C ARG A 72 25.20 -26.85 6.19
N ASP A 73 24.30 -27.11 5.25
CA ASP A 73 23.75 -26.06 4.41
C ASP A 73 22.53 -25.46 5.10
N SER A 74 22.40 -24.15 5.00
CA SER A 74 21.30 -23.34 5.50
C SER A 74 20.73 -22.56 4.33
N VAL A 75 19.40 -22.57 4.22
CA VAL A 75 18.66 -21.82 3.21
C VAL A 75 18.00 -20.65 3.92
N ASP A 76 18.23 -19.43 3.42
CA ASP A 76 17.53 -18.24 3.90
C ASP A 76 16.74 -17.62 2.76
N ASN A 77 15.54 -17.15 3.05
CA ASN A 77 14.66 -16.53 2.06
C ASN A 77 14.49 -15.05 2.38
N ARG A 78 14.88 -14.19 1.44
CA ARG A 78 14.72 -12.73 1.51
C ARG A 78 13.52 -12.29 0.67
N TYR A 79 12.77 -11.33 1.19
CA TYR A 79 11.52 -10.87 0.59
C TYR A 79 11.60 -9.39 0.25
N TYR A 80 11.46 -9.07 -1.05
CA TYR A 80 11.56 -7.71 -1.58
C TYR A 80 10.22 -7.26 -2.19
N PRO A 81 9.90 -5.97 -2.19
CA PRO A 81 8.81 -5.46 -3.02
C PRO A 81 9.11 -5.68 -4.50
N ALA A 82 8.08 -6.09 -5.26
CA ALA A 82 8.16 -6.28 -6.71
C ALA A 82 7.34 -5.25 -7.50
N TYR A 83 6.85 -4.20 -6.83
CA TYR A 83 6.01 -3.15 -7.42
C TYR A 83 6.52 -1.77 -7.03
N LEU A 84 6.33 -0.79 -7.91
CA LEU A 84 6.56 0.62 -7.60
C LEU A 84 5.28 1.29 -7.11
N ARG A 85 4.11 0.76 -7.45
CA ARG A 85 2.86 1.14 -6.79
C ARG A 85 1.89 -0.02 -6.78
N PHE A 86 1.20 -0.19 -5.67
CA PHE A 86 0.09 -1.10 -5.53
C PHE A 86 -0.98 -0.39 -4.71
N GLY A 87 -2.12 -0.10 -5.33
CA GLY A 87 -3.21 0.58 -4.66
C GLY A 87 -4.49 -0.21 -4.60
N GLY A 88 -5.37 0.16 -3.66
CA GLY A 88 -6.73 -0.38 -3.56
C GLY A 88 -7.72 0.49 -4.32
N ILE A 89 -7.95 1.71 -3.85
CA ILE A 89 -8.90 2.65 -4.45
C ILE A 89 -8.32 4.05 -4.50
N GLU A 90 -8.60 4.75 -5.57
CA GLU A 90 -8.24 6.13 -5.81
C GLU A 90 -9.50 6.85 -6.30
N ALA A 91 -9.81 7.99 -5.69
CA ALA A 91 -11.01 8.77 -5.95
C ALA A 91 -10.64 10.24 -6.09
N MET A 92 -11.25 10.90 -7.07
CA MET A 92 -10.89 12.26 -7.44
C MET A 92 -12.11 13.01 -7.97
N SER A 93 -12.19 14.31 -7.66
CA SER A 93 -13.19 15.21 -8.24
C SER A 93 -12.54 16.16 -9.24
N PHE A 94 -13.21 16.38 -10.38
CA PHE A 94 -12.87 17.41 -11.35
C PHE A 94 -13.48 18.75 -10.95
N PHE A 95 -12.65 19.79 -10.90
CA PHE A 95 -13.11 21.17 -10.97
C PHE A 95 -13.71 21.42 -12.36
N SER A 96 -14.96 21.88 -12.41
CA SER A 96 -15.56 22.34 -13.65
C SER A 96 -15.46 23.86 -13.73
N PRO A 97 -14.74 24.44 -14.70
CA PRO A 97 -14.76 25.88 -14.93
C PRO A 97 -16.13 26.26 -15.51
N GLY A 98 -17.04 26.63 -14.59
CA GLY A 98 -18.36 27.24 -14.75
C GLY A 98 -18.98 27.38 -16.15
N THR A 99 -20.14 26.72 -16.33
CA THR A 99 -21.40 27.19 -16.97
C THR A 99 -22.48 26.11 -16.86
N GLU A 100 -22.11 24.89 -16.47
CA GLU A 100 -23.03 23.76 -16.35
C GLU A 100 -23.92 23.97 -15.12
N THR A 101 -25.23 24.14 -15.36
CA THR A 101 -26.29 24.24 -14.34
C THR A 101 -26.45 22.97 -13.50
N ALA A 102 -25.59 21.97 -13.71
CA ALA A 102 -25.56 20.72 -12.99
C ALA A 102 -24.17 20.15 -12.98
N GLY A 103 -23.58 20.09 -11.79
CA GLY A 103 -22.46 19.19 -11.57
C GLY A 103 -22.92 17.97 -10.80
N ALA A 104 -22.07 16.94 -10.77
CA ALA A 104 -22.39 15.67 -10.13
C ALA A 104 -22.71 15.80 -8.63
N GLY A 105 -22.22 16.84 -7.95
CA GLY A 105 -22.52 17.07 -6.53
C GLY A 105 -21.75 16.16 -5.56
N ASN A 106 -20.79 15.36 -6.05
CA ASN A 106 -20.07 14.35 -5.26
C ASN A 106 -19.03 14.90 -4.27
N GLY A 107 -18.98 16.22 -4.07
CA GLY A 107 -18.12 16.89 -3.10
C GLY A 107 -16.62 16.75 -3.36
N LEU A 108 -15.83 17.06 -2.33
CA LEU A 108 -14.37 16.94 -2.35
C LEU A 108 -13.97 15.45 -2.53
N PHE A 109 -13.08 15.16 -3.47
CA PHE A 109 -12.61 13.80 -3.82
C PHE A 109 -13.64 12.83 -4.42
N GLY A 110 -14.87 13.27 -4.62
CA GLY A 110 -15.88 12.51 -5.34
C GLY A 110 -16.54 11.44 -4.48
N LEU A 111 -16.41 11.53 -3.16
CA LEU A 111 -16.88 10.50 -2.22
C LEU A 111 -18.20 10.86 -1.54
N PHE A 112 -18.67 12.11 -1.63
CA PHE A 112 -19.77 12.63 -0.81
C PHE A 112 -21.15 12.03 -1.17
N ASP A 113 -21.38 11.73 -2.45
CA ASP A 113 -22.64 11.14 -2.94
C ASP A 113 -22.60 9.59 -2.96
N LEU A 114 -21.49 8.95 -2.54
CA LEU A 114 -21.44 7.48 -2.48
C LEU A 114 -22.36 6.92 -1.36
N MET A 115 -22.67 7.75 -0.37
CA MET A 115 -23.41 7.40 0.85
C MET A 115 -24.72 8.18 1.02
N THR A 116 -25.05 9.10 0.10
CA THR A 116 -26.29 9.90 0.15
C THR A 116 -26.99 9.85 -1.21
N VAL A 117 -28.33 9.81 -1.22
CA VAL A 117 -29.14 9.64 -2.45
C VAL A 117 -29.70 10.98 -2.92
N ARG A 118 -28.91 12.06 -2.87
CA ARG A 118 -29.43 13.41 -3.12
C ARG A 118 -28.51 14.24 -3.98
N LEU A 119 -28.59 13.98 -5.28
CA LEU A 119 -28.09 14.86 -6.34
C LEU A 119 -28.70 16.26 -6.17
N THR A 120 -27.87 17.25 -5.88
CA THR A 120 -28.27 18.66 -5.81
C THR A 120 -28.50 19.20 -7.23
N SER A 121 -29.56 19.98 -7.41
CA SER A 121 -29.95 20.60 -8.69
C SER A 121 -29.17 21.87 -9.04
N ASP A 122 -28.21 22.24 -8.19
CA ASP A 122 -27.55 23.55 -8.25
C ASP A 122 -26.12 23.41 -8.76
N SER A 123 -25.61 24.49 -9.36
CA SER A 123 -24.24 24.60 -9.86
C SER A 123 -23.23 24.11 -8.81
N SER A 124 -22.59 22.97 -9.06
CA SER A 124 -21.62 22.40 -8.14
C SER A 124 -20.20 22.68 -8.63
N LEU A 125 -19.29 23.04 -7.72
CA LEU A 125 -17.88 23.27 -8.03
C LEU A 125 -17.19 22.04 -8.68
N PHE A 126 -17.70 20.84 -8.36
CA PHE A 126 -17.16 19.57 -8.83
C PHE A 126 -18.10 18.90 -9.84
N GLY A 127 -17.89 19.18 -11.13
CA GLY A 127 -18.77 18.73 -12.23
C GLY A 127 -18.60 17.27 -12.64
N GLY A 128 -17.51 16.63 -12.25
CA GLY A 128 -17.26 15.23 -12.54
C GLY A 128 -16.27 14.60 -11.59
N TYR A 129 -16.00 13.33 -11.80
CA TYR A 129 -15.19 12.52 -10.91
C TYR A 129 -14.48 11.39 -11.66
N PHE A 130 -13.38 10.96 -11.07
CA PHE A 130 -12.54 9.88 -11.52
C PHE A 130 -12.36 8.87 -10.40
N TYR A 131 -12.55 7.60 -10.72
CA TYR A 131 -12.17 6.51 -9.83
C TYR A 131 -11.17 5.62 -10.53
N ARG A 132 -10.14 5.21 -9.79
CA ARG A 132 -9.24 4.14 -10.19
C ARG A 132 -9.25 3.05 -9.12
N ILE A 133 -9.42 1.82 -9.55
CA ILE A 133 -9.48 0.64 -8.69
C ILE A 133 -8.27 -0.23 -9.02
N MET A 134 -7.60 -0.70 -7.98
CA MET A 134 -6.43 -1.56 -8.05
C MET A 134 -5.32 -1.05 -8.99
N PRO A 135 -4.85 0.21 -8.86
CA PRO A 135 -3.68 0.66 -9.61
C PRO A 135 -2.47 -0.22 -9.25
N TYR A 136 -1.91 -0.88 -10.25
CA TYR A 136 -0.65 -1.58 -10.12
C TYR A 136 0.36 -0.95 -11.06
N GLU A 137 1.58 -0.69 -10.58
CA GLU A 137 2.68 -0.18 -11.41
C GLU A 137 3.96 -0.98 -11.14
N ALA A 138 4.51 -1.54 -12.22
CA ALA A 138 5.81 -2.19 -12.22
C ALA A 138 6.88 -1.28 -12.83
N ARG A 139 8.13 -1.51 -12.43
CA ARG A 139 9.29 -0.84 -13.04
C ARG A 139 9.38 -1.22 -14.51
N LEU A 140 9.44 -0.21 -15.38
CA LEU A 140 9.76 -0.42 -16.79
C LEU A 140 11.26 -0.64 -16.93
N ARG A 141 11.66 -1.81 -17.44
CA ARG A 141 13.07 -2.18 -17.67
C ARG A 141 13.56 -1.89 -19.09
N TRP A 142 12.81 -1.09 -19.83
CA TRP A 142 13.19 -0.67 -21.18
C TRP A 142 14.10 0.56 -21.08
N PHE A 143 14.90 0.81 -22.11
CA PHE A 143 15.87 1.92 -22.16
C PHE A 143 16.92 1.85 -21.05
N ASP A 144 17.67 0.73 -20.98
CA ASP A 144 18.76 0.55 -20.01
C ASP A 144 18.33 0.77 -18.55
N ASP A 145 17.18 0.22 -18.18
CA ASP A 145 16.66 0.30 -16.81
C ASP A 145 16.48 1.75 -16.31
N ALA A 146 16.14 2.68 -17.23
CA ALA A 146 15.95 4.10 -16.95
C ALA A 146 15.14 4.31 -15.66
N PRO A 147 15.69 5.05 -14.68
CA PRO A 147 15.09 5.16 -13.36
C PRO A 147 13.71 5.82 -13.45
N ASN A 148 12.81 5.39 -12.57
CA ASN A 148 11.51 6.00 -12.32
C ASN A 148 10.48 5.96 -13.47
N TRP A 149 10.76 5.22 -14.54
CA TRP A 149 9.74 4.85 -15.52
C TRP A 149 8.92 3.65 -15.03
N THR A 150 7.61 3.77 -15.13
CA THR A 150 6.69 2.72 -14.70
C THR A 150 5.69 2.38 -15.78
N LEU A 151 5.35 1.09 -15.85
CA LEU A 151 4.21 0.60 -16.61
C LEU A 151 3.12 0.23 -15.61
N GLY A 152 1.95 0.84 -15.78
CA GLY A 152 0.81 0.67 -14.89
C GLY A 152 -0.41 0.07 -15.55
N THR A 153 -1.30 -0.50 -14.74
CA THR A 153 -2.62 -1.00 -15.14
C THR A 153 -3.61 -0.82 -13.97
N GLY A 154 -4.90 -0.85 -14.26
CA GLY A 154 -5.96 -0.84 -13.24
C GLY A 154 -7.36 -0.85 -13.86
N ALA A 155 -8.39 -0.63 -13.06
CA ALA A 155 -9.71 -0.29 -13.61
C ALA A 155 -9.94 1.21 -13.40
N GLU A 156 -10.49 1.88 -14.39
CA GLU A 156 -10.70 3.32 -14.38
C GLU A 156 -12.11 3.70 -14.82
N ILE A 157 -12.66 4.68 -14.15
CA ILE A 157 -13.97 5.27 -14.43
C ILE A 157 -13.81 6.78 -14.48
N PHE A 158 -14.13 7.38 -15.63
CA PHE A 158 -14.30 8.82 -15.76
C PHE A 158 -15.77 9.12 -15.92
N ILE A 159 -16.28 10.06 -15.13
CA ILE A 159 -17.63 10.56 -15.26
C ILE A 159 -17.60 12.07 -15.25
N ARG A 160 -18.13 12.69 -16.31
CA ARG A 160 -18.33 14.13 -16.38
C ARG A 160 -19.76 14.39 -16.83
N LYS A 161 -20.59 14.91 -15.94
CA LYS A 161 -21.95 15.31 -16.32
C LYS A 161 -21.89 16.63 -17.08
N LEU A 162 -22.62 16.72 -18.18
CA LEU A 162 -22.80 17.94 -18.97
C LEU A 162 -24.19 18.55 -18.75
N ASP A 163 -25.14 17.77 -18.20
CA ASP A 163 -26.52 18.20 -17.96
C ASP A 163 -27.05 17.89 -16.55
N SER A 164 -28.22 18.48 -16.23
CA SER A 164 -28.94 18.32 -14.96
C SER A 164 -29.80 17.08 -14.88
N SER A 165 -29.71 16.19 -15.87
CA SER A 165 -30.51 14.99 -15.87
C SER A 165 -29.95 13.98 -14.87
N SER A 166 -30.85 13.16 -14.34
CA SER A 166 -30.48 12.03 -13.49
C SER A 166 -29.88 10.87 -14.30
N ARG A 167 -29.86 10.96 -15.64
CA ARG A 167 -29.38 9.92 -16.53
C ARG A 167 -27.99 10.31 -17.04
N LEU A 168 -27.07 9.36 -17.01
CA LEU A 168 -25.77 9.54 -17.66
C LEU A 168 -25.93 9.35 -19.17
N ASN A 169 -25.44 10.32 -19.94
CA ASN A 169 -25.36 10.18 -21.39
C ASN A 169 -24.11 9.37 -21.79
N PRO A 170 -24.09 8.68 -22.94
CA PRO A 170 -22.94 7.89 -23.36
C PRO A 170 -21.63 8.69 -23.46
N GLY A 171 -21.67 9.93 -23.96
CA GLY A 171 -20.51 10.83 -24.04
C GLY A 171 -20.01 11.41 -22.70
N GLU A 172 -20.65 11.07 -21.58
CA GLU A 172 -20.31 11.56 -20.23
C GLU A 172 -19.58 10.51 -19.39
N TYR A 173 -19.47 9.28 -19.89
CA TYR A 173 -18.99 8.13 -19.15
C TYR A 173 -17.92 7.37 -19.93
N LEU A 174 -16.75 7.19 -19.33
CA LEU A 174 -15.72 6.28 -19.85
C LEU A 174 -15.35 5.27 -18.76
N PHE A 175 -15.30 4.00 -19.15
CA PHE A 175 -14.93 2.92 -18.23
C PHE A 175 -13.99 1.94 -18.91
N SER A 176 -12.89 1.63 -18.25
CA SER A 176 -11.92 0.65 -18.71
C SER A 176 -11.51 -0.28 -17.58
N ILE A 177 -11.38 -1.56 -17.89
CA ILE A 177 -10.73 -2.57 -17.03
C ILE A 177 -9.41 -3.05 -17.65
N LEU A 178 -9.19 -2.73 -18.92
CA LEU A 178 -7.99 -3.06 -19.67
C LEU A 178 -7.37 -1.76 -20.14
N ASN A 179 -6.53 -1.20 -19.29
CA ASN A 179 -5.77 0.01 -19.55
C ASN A 179 -4.28 -0.21 -19.27
N GLY A 180 -3.46 0.57 -19.93
CA GLY A 180 -2.02 0.61 -19.72
C GLY A 180 -1.58 2.05 -19.56
N TYR A 181 -0.80 2.34 -18.51
CA TYR A 181 -0.19 3.65 -18.29
C TYR A 181 1.30 3.55 -18.45
N LEU A 182 1.85 4.50 -19.17
CA LEU A 182 3.24 4.85 -19.07
C LEU A 182 3.34 6.07 -18.14
N ARG A 183 4.07 5.95 -17.04
CA ARG A 183 4.31 7.07 -16.11
C ARG A 183 5.79 7.26 -15.89
N HIS A 184 6.17 8.49 -15.59
CA HIS A 184 7.52 8.82 -15.15
C HIS A 184 7.45 9.62 -13.86
N ARG A 185 8.15 9.19 -12.81
CA ARG A 185 8.08 9.84 -11.49
C ARG A 185 9.27 10.74 -11.24
N ILE A 186 8.99 12.01 -11.00
CA ILE A 186 9.99 13.03 -10.66
C ILE A 186 9.80 13.36 -9.18
N PHE A 187 10.72 12.89 -8.33
CA PHE A 187 10.67 13.13 -6.90
C PHE A 187 11.17 14.55 -6.60
N LEU A 188 10.31 15.37 -6.01
CA LEU A 188 10.67 16.68 -5.43
C LEU A 188 11.17 16.51 -3.99
N ARG A 189 10.70 15.47 -3.30
CA ARG A 189 11.18 15.01 -2.00
C ARG A 189 11.34 13.49 -2.04
N GLU A 190 12.55 13.02 -1.74
CA GLU A 190 12.91 11.61 -1.79
C GLU A 190 12.67 10.85 -0.48
N GLU A 191 12.42 11.57 0.62
CA GLU A 191 12.05 10.99 1.91
C GLU A 191 10.53 10.98 2.09
N ALA A 192 10.00 9.97 2.81
CA ALA A 192 8.59 9.89 3.11
C ALA A 192 8.13 11.06 4.04
N PRO A 193 6.94 11.66 3.82
CA PRO A 193 6.06 11.45 2.67
C PRO A 193 6.69 12.01 1.39
N TYR A 194 6.74 11.18 0.34
CA TYR A 194 7.25 11.55 -0.97
C TYR A 194 6.37 12.65 -1.56
N VAL A 195 7.03 13.63 -2.17
CA VAL A 195 6.37 14.63 -3.01
C VAL A 195 6.88 14.40 -4.41
N MET A 196 5.99 14.08 -5.35
CA MET A 196 6.40 13.72 -6.70
C MET A 196 5.47 14.32 -7.74
N VAL A 197 6.05 14.71 -8.87
CA VAL A 197 5.32 15.08 -10.09
C VAL A 197 5.40 13.90 -11.05
N VAL A 198 4.26 13.45 -11.53
CA VAL A 198 4.15 12.24 -12.33
C VAL A 198 3.39 12.53 -13.63
N PRO A 199 4.08 12.94 -14.70
CA PRO A 199 3.51 12.87 -16.05
C PRO A 199 3.10 11.43 -16.39
N TYR A 200 1.99 11.30 -17.10
CA TYR A 200 1.47 10.02 -17.56
C TYR A 200 0.80 10.11 -18.93
N LEU A 201 0.83 8.97 -19.61
CA LEU A 201 0.04 8.69 -20.80
C LEU A 201 -0.60 7.32 -20.61
N GLY A 202 -1.92 7.27 -20.74
CA GLY A 202 -2.70 6.05 -20.61
C GLY A 202 -3.49 5.73 -21.87
N LEU A 203 -3.58 4.44 -22.16
CA LEU A 203 -4.35 3.88 -23.26
C LEU A 203 -5.32 2.86 -22.67
N SER A 204 -6.60 3.01 -22.99
CA SER A 204 -7.66 2.08 -22.61
C SER A 204 -8.20 1.40 -23.83
N ALA A 205 -8.29 0.07 -23.77
CA ALA A 205 -8.73 -0.76 -24.88
C ALA A 205 -10.12 -1.38 -24.66
N PHE A 206 -10.54 -1.60 -23.41
CA PHE A 206 -11.82 -2.26 -23.13
C PHE A 206 -12.36 -1.95 -21.71
N PRO A 207 -13.68 -1.77 -21.55
CA PRO A 207 -14.69 -1.76 -22.61
C PRO A 207 -14.75 -0.44 -23.39
N SER A 208 -14.53 0.71 -22.76
CA SER A 208 -14.38 1.98 -23.46
C SER A 208 -12.97 2.10 -24.04
N GLN A 209 -12.85 2.67 -25.24
CA GLN A 209 -11.58 2.89 -25.91
C GLN A 209 -11.24 4.37 -25.82
N TYR A 210 -10.20 4.72 -25.09
CA TYR A 210 -9.82 6.12 -24.89
C TYR A 210 -8.34 6.26 -24.60
N VAL A 211 -7.85 7.47 -24.84
CA VAL A 211 -6.52 7.92 -24.46
C VAL A 211 -6.68 8.99 -23.39
N ASN A 212 -5.87 8.92 -22.34
CA ASN A 212 -5.77 10.00 -21.37
C ASN A 212 -4.30 10.38 -21.16
N GLY A 213 -4.04 11.67 -21.02
CA GLY A 213 -2.69 12.18 -20.83
C GLY A 213 -2.72 13.37 -19.89
N GLY A 214 -1.69 13.48 -19.06
CA GLY A 214 -1.62 14.55 -18.09
C GLY A 214 -0.44 14.43 -17.14
N ALA A 215 -0.57 15.11 -16.01
CA ALA A 215 0.37 15.01 -14.90
C ALA A 215 -0.38 14.98 -13.56
N THR A 216 0.24 14.36 -12.58
CA THR A 216 -0.23 14.37 -11.20
C THR A 216 0.83 14.95 -10.29
N LEU A 217 0.41 15.68 -9.26
CA LEU A 217 1.24 16.06 -8.13
C LEU A 217 0.79 15.21 -6.96
N ASP A 218 1.63 14.29 -6.53
CA ASP A 218 1.31 13.28 -5.53
C ASP A 218 2.10 13.56 -4.25
N VAL A 219 1.39 13.56 -3.12
CA VAL A 219 1.95 13.57 -1.77
C VAL A 219 1.52 12.28 -1.10
N GLY A 220 2.48 11.40 -0.84
CA GLY A 220 2.17 10.02 -0.49
C GLY A 220 3.31 9.24 0.15
N SER A 221 3.03 8.02 0.58
CA SER A 221 4.02 7.18 1.25
C SER A 221 3.67 5.70 1.12
N TYR A 222 4.51 4.84 1.70
CA TYR A 222 4.23 3.43 1.92
C TYR A 222 3.05 3.11 2.85
N GLY A 223 2.36 4.11 3.40
CA GLY A 223 1.34 3.90 4.43
C GLY A 223 -0.04 3.58 3.85
N GLY A 224 -0.17 3.71 2.54
CA GLY A 224 -1.38 3.37 1.83
C GLY A 224 -2.35 4.54 1.67
N PHE A 225 -2.06 5.75 2.16
CA PHE A 225 -2.88 6.92 1.81
C PHE A 225 -2.07 8.06 1.23
N ASN A 226 -2.57 8.57 0.10
CA ASN A 226 -1.93 9.62 -0.67
C ASN A 226 -2.96 10.68 -1.06
N VAL A 227 -2.53 11.92 -1.08
CA VAL A 227 -3.28 13.07 -1.59
C VAL A 227 -2.67 13.49 -2.91
N ARG A 228 -3.52 13.84 -3.87
CA ARG A 228 -3.07 14.09 -5.24
C ARG A 228 -3.82 15.22 -5.91
N ALA A 229 -3.12 15.96 -6.75
CA ALA A 229 -3.71 16.92 -7.68
C ALA A 229 -3.48 16.43 -9.11
N TYR A 230 -4.48 16.57 -9.97
CA TYR A 230 -4.47 16.08 -11.34
C TYR A 230 -4.73 17.21 -12.31
N ALA A 231 -4.03 17.16 -13.44
CA ALA A 231 -4.33 17.96 -14.61
C ALA A 231 -4.14 17.07 -15.85
N GLY A 232 -5.10 17.05 -16.76
CA GLY A 232 -5.01 16.23 -17.96
C GLY A 232 -6.14 16.41 -18.93
N TYR A 233 -6.15 15.56 -19.94
CA TYR A 233 -7.14 15.51 -21.00
C TYR A 233 -7.45 14.07 -21.34
N VAL A 234 -8.73 13.76 -21.57
CA VAL A 234 -9.19 12.44 -22.02
C VAL A 234 -9.98 12.60 -23.32
N HIS A 235 -9.78 11.65 -24.23
CA HIS A 235 -10.50 11.55 -25.49
C HIS A 235 -10.74 10.09 -25.85
N GLY A 236 -11.98 9.76 -26.20
CA GLY A 236 -12.28 8.45 -26.75
C GLY A 236 -13.76 8.19 -26.92
N THR A 237 -14.09 6.91 -26.99
CA THR A 237 -15.44 6.40 -27.22
C THR A 237 -15.90 5.55 -26.05
N SER A 238 -17.09 5.87 -25.55
CA SER A 238 -17.75 5.17 -24.46
C SER A 238 -18.30 3.82 -24.90
N SER A 239 -18.18 2.85 -24.01
CA SER A 239 -18.84 1.55 -24.12
C SER A 239 -20.22 1.52 -23.45
N TYR A 240 -20.81 2.67 -23.17
CA TYR A 240 -22.12 2.74 -22.51
C TYR A 240 -23.17 2.01 -23.34
N PHE A 241 -23.79 0.98 -22.77
CA PHE A 241 -24.87 0.26 -23.42
C PHE A 241 -26.18 1.06 -23.23
N ALA A 242 -26.48 1.95 -24.18
CA ALA A 242 -27.75 2.67 -24.17
C ALA A 242 -28.91 1.69 -24.43
N THR A 243 -29.89 1.65 -23.53
CA THR A 243 -31.10 0.81 -23.63
C THR A 243 -32.17 1.38 -24.56
N GLY A 244 -31.85 2.41 -25.36
CA GLY A 244 -32.76 3.03 -26.31
C GLY A 244 -31.98 3.67 -27.46
N GLY A 245 -32.39 3.35 -28.70
CA GLY A 245 -31.97 3.97 -29.96
C GLY A 245 -30.46 4.24 -30.13
N ARG A 246 -29.73 3.30 -30.75
CA ARG A 246 -28.32 3.49 -31.16
C ARG A 246 -28.12 4.65 -32.15
N ASP A 247 -29.17 5.13 -32.81
CA ASP A 247 -29.06 5.96 -34.01
C ASP A 247 -28.91 7.47 -33.75
N THR A 248 -28.99 7.95 -32.50
CA THR A 248 -28.87 9.40 -32.20
C THR A 248 -27.96 9.75 -31.02
N ALA A 249 -27.36 8.79 -30.35
CA ALA A 249 -26.51 9.05 -29.18
C ALA A 249 -25.06 9.33 -29.57
N ASP A 250 -24.47 10.40 -29.03
CA ASP A 250 -23.04 10.66 -29.13
C ASP A 250 -22.29 9.82 -28.08
N TYR A 251 -21.45 8.91 -28.55
CA TYR A 251 -20.61 8.04 -27.73
C TYR A 251 -19.20 8.59 -27.56
N SER A 252 -18.86 9.72 -28.20
CA SER A 252 -17.57 10.37 -28.00
C SER A 252 -17.57 11.13 -26.68
N ALA A 253 -16.49 10.95 -25.92
CA ALA A 253 -16.24 11.69 -24.69
C ALA A 253 -14.87 12.36 -24.81
N SER A 254 -14.85 13.68 -24.73
CA SER A 254 -13.64 14.48 -24.87
C SER A 254 -13.66 15.64 -23.90
N PHE A 255 -12.76 15.65 -22.93
CA PHE A 255 -12.73 16.75 -21.96
C PHE A 255 -11.38 16.91 -21.26
N PRO A 256 -10.99 18.16 -20.95
CA PRO A 256 -9.95 18.40 -19.98
C PRO A 256 -10.48 18.07 -18.57
N TYR A 257 -9.58 17.70 -17.68
CA TYR A 257 -9.88 17.56 -16.27
C TYR A 257 -8.77 18.14 -15.42
N PHE A 258 -9.17 18.86 -14.38
CA PHE A 258 -8.30 19.37 -13.34
C PHE A 258 -8.96 19.09 -12.01
N GLY A 259 -8.24 18.58 -11.02
CA GLY A 259 -8.91 18.04 -9.83
C GLY A 259 -7.99 17.71 -8.69
N ILE A 260 -8.61 17.33 -7.58
CA ILE A 260 -7.92 16.80 -6.40
C ILE A 260 -8.55 15.47 -6.00
N GLY A 261 -7.70 14.57 -5.53
CA GLY A 261 -8.04 13.20 -5.22
C GLY A 261 -7.31 12.69 -3.99
N VAL A 262 -7.84 11.60 -3.46
CA VAL A 262 -7.24 10.79 -2.42
C VAL A 262 -7.17 9.34 -2.89
N SER A 263 -6.20 8.60 -2.38
CA SER A 263 -6.09 7.17 -2.58
C SER A 263 -5.94 6.48 -1.24
N ALA A 264 -6.57 5.32 -1.09
CA ALA A 264 -6.49 4.46 0.09
C ALA A 264 -5.99 3.06 -0.30
N LEU A 265 -5.29 2.43 0.64
CA LEU A 265 -4.51 1.21 0.44
C LEU A 265 -3.54 1.31 -0.75
N ASP A 266 -2.99 2.50 -0.99
CA ASP A 266 -2.11 2.87 -2.10
C ASP A 266 -0.66 3.03 -1.68
N PHE A 267 0.07 1.93 -1.78
CA PHE A 267 1.47 1.76 -1.44
C PHE A 267 2.34 2.23 -2.61
N VAL A 268 3.07 3.33 -2.43
CA VAL A 268 3.97 3.89 -3.44
C VAL A 268 5.40 3.67 -3.01
N ASN A 269 6.25 3.22 -3.94
CA ASN A 269 7.67 3.16 -3.71
C ASN A 269 8.62 3.58 -4.83
N LYS A 270 9.87 3.84 -4.42
CA LYS A 270 11.00 4.25 -5.25
C LYS A 270 11.70 3.03 -5.84
N THR A 271 12.41 3.28 -6.93
CA THR A 271 13.20 2.26 -7.64
C THR A 271 14.25 1.60 -6.73
N GLU A 272 14.88 2.40 -5.87
CA GLU A 272 15.91 1.93 -4.92
C GLU A 272 15.34 1.03 -3.84
N GLU A 273 14.09 1.25 -3.45
CA GLU A 273 13.45 0.53 -2.36
C GLU A 273 13.01 -0.88 -2.79
N LEU A 274 13.01 -1.18 -4.10
CA LEU A 274 12.88 -2.55 -4.64
C LEU A 274 14.06 -3.48 -4.30
N PHE A 275 15.12 -2.93 -3.72
CA PHE A 275 16.31 -3.64 -3.28
C PHE A 275 16.48 -3.67 -1.76
N ILE A 276 15.51 -3.10 -1.03
CA ILE A 276 15.44 -3.14 0.43
C ILE A 276 14.48 -4.27 0.79
N GLU A 277 14.88 -5.10 1.75
CA GLU A 277 14.02 -6.21 2.21
C GLU A 277 12.84 -5.63 3.01
N TRP A 278 11.67 -6.25 2.93
CA TRP A 278 10.44 -5.79 3.61
C TRP A 278 10.65 -5.40 5.09
N LYS A 279 11.50 -6.14 5.81
CA LYS A 279 11.80 -5.92 7.23
C LYS A 279 12.60 -4.63 7.50
N ASP A 280 13.32 -4.13 6.51
CA ASP A 280 14.26 -3.01 6.61
C ASP A 280 13.68 -1.69 6.04
N HIS A 281 12.41 -1.68 5.63
CA HIS A 281 11.76 -0.44 5.17
C HIS A 281 11.47 0.53 6.32
N ASP A 282 11.65 1.82 6.05
CA ASP A 282 11.28 2.88 6.98
C ASP A 282 9.76 2.99 7.13
N HIS A 283 9.26 2.80 8.35
CA HIS A 283 7.83 2.85 8.68
C HIS A 283 7.33 4.29 8.89
N ASN A 284 7.65 5.20 7.97
CA ASN A 284 7.38 6.64 8.09
C ASN A 284 6.23 7.08 7.18
N ALA A 285 5.07 6.48 7.40
CA ALA A 285 4.02 6.49 6.39
C ALA A 285 2.64 6.84 6.98
N LEU A 286 1.78 7.45 6.17
CA LEU A 286 0.38 7.72 6.54
C LEU A 286 -0.37 6.39 6.52
N GLU A 287 -0.45 5.73 7.68
CA GLU A 287 -1.00 4.40 7.85
C GLU A 287 -2.53 4.46 7.78
N VAL A 288 -3.11 3.61 6.94
CA VAL A 288 -4.56 3.37 6.89
C VAL A 288 -4.85 1.93 7.22
N SER A 289 -5.73 1.71 8.19
CA SER A 289 -6.15 0.37 8.58
C SER A 289 -7.67 0.25 8.62
N ALA A 290 -8.15 -0.90 8.18
CA ALA A 290 -9.57 -1.23 8.26
C ALA A 290 -10.02 -1.43 9.71
N LEU A 291 -9.15 -1.98 10.56
CA LEU A 291 -9.44 -2.32 11.95
C LEU A 291 -8.17 -2.19 12.79
N ASN A 292 -8.20 -1.32 13.79
CA ASN A 292 -7.17 -1.23 14.81
C ASN A 292 -7.77 -1.60 16.16
N LEU A 293 -7.06 -2.45 16.90
CA LEU A 293 -7.39 -2.79 18.28
C LEU A 293 -6.16 -2.48 19.14
N ASP A 294 -6.27 -1.45 19.97
CA ASP A 294 -5.23 -1.08 20.92
C ASP A 294 -5.64 -1.52 22.32
N LEU A 295 -4.72 -2.09 23.08
CA LEU A 295 -4.93 -2.38 24.49
C LEU A 295 -4.48 -1.19 25.32
N VAL A 296 -5.32 -0.72 26.24
CA VAL A 296 -5.05 0.49 27.02
C VAL A 296 -5.01 0.19 28.51
N HIS A 297 -4.18 0.96 29.20
CA HIS A 297 -4.08 0.99 30.66
C HIS A 297 -4.45 2.39 31.16
N SER A 298 -5.53 2.48 31.93
CA SER A 298 -6.02 3.70 32.56
C SER A 298 -5.46 3.81 33.98
N PHE A 299 -4.75 4.90 34.27
CA PHE A 299 -4.27 5.20 35.61
C PHE A 299 -5.45 5.69 36.47
N GLY A 300 -5.96 4.82 37.35
CA GLY A 300 -7.06 5.13 38.27
C GLY A 300 -8.37 4.38 38.02
N ALA A 301 -8.38 3.40 37.11
CA ALA A 301 -9.50 2.47 36.98
C ALA A 301 -9.37 1.32 38.01
N ASP A 302 -10.31 1.25 38.96
CA ASP A 302 -10.37 0.17 39.96
C ASP A 302 -10.87 -1.16 39.36
N ASP A 303 -11.46 -1.12 38.16
CA ASP A 303 -12.06 -2.26 37.47
C ASP A 303 -11.37 -2.58 36.14
N ALA A 304 -10.94 -3.82 35.96
CA ALA A 304 -10.46 -4.34 34.68
C ALA A 304 -11.65 -4.69 33.75
N PHE A 305 -11.54 -4.40 32.45
CA PHE A 305 -12.55 -4.82 31.47
C PHE A 305 -12.73 -6.36 31.40
N ALA A 306 -11.67 -7.12 31.70
CA ALA A 306 -11.71 -8.58 31.83
C ALA A 306 -10.65 -9.05 32.84
N GLY A 307 -10.91 -8.85 34.13
CA GLY A 307 -10.04 -9.30 35.22
C GLY A 307 -10.78 -9.30 36.55
N ASP A 308 -10.46 -10.27 37.39
CA ASP A 308 -11.03 -10.41 38.73
C ASP A 308 -10.49 -9.27 39.62
N THR A 309 -11.38 -8.42 40.12
CA THR A 309 -11.07 -7.24 40.94
C THR A 309 -10.75 -7.58 42.41
N THR A 310 -10.64 -8.86 42.75
CA THR A 310 -10.50 -9.32 44.13
C THR A 310 -9.08 -9.25 44.71
N THR A 311 -8.04 -8.96 43.93
CA THR A 311 -6.65 -9.02 44.42
C THR A 311 -6.02 -7.67 44.79
N GLY A 312 -6.68 -6.53 44.54
CA GLY A 312 -6.09 -5.19 44.78
C GLY A 312 -4.84 -4.92 43.93
N GLU A 313 -4.59 -5.75 42.91
CA GLU A 313 -3.51 -5.58 41.95
C GLU A 313 -3.99 -4.70 40.80
N ILE A 314 -3.20 -3.67 40.47
CA ILE A 314 -3.47 -2.79 39.33
C ILE A 314 -3.44 -3.62 38.05
N PRO A 315 -4.54 -3.70 37.27
CA PRO A 315 -4.59 -4.57 36.10
C PRO A 315 -3.67 -4.06 35.00
N ALA A 316 -2.81 -4.94 34.46
CA ALA A 316 -1.86 -4.59 33.39
C ALA A 316 -2.54 -4.08 32.11
N VAL A 317 -3.80 -4.45 31.90
CA VAL A 317 -4.68 -3.96 30.82
C VAL A 317 -6.02 -3.62 31.46
N SER A 318 -6.45 -2.36 31.39
CA SER A 318 -7.73 -1.92 31.97
C SER A 318 -8.85 -1.90 30.94
N GLY A 319 -8.53 -1.80 29.65
CA GLY A 319 -9.52 -1.71 28.58
C GLY A 319 -8.93 -1.83 27.17
N PHE A 320 -9.74 -1.49 26.17
CA PHE A 320 -9.35 -1.54 24.75
C PHE A 320 -9.92 -0.35 23.97
N HIS A 321 -9.24 -0.02 22.88
CA HIS A 321 -9.64 0.99 21.92
C HIS A 321 -9.76 0.32 20.55
N LEU A 322 -11.00 0.20 20.06
CA LEU A 322 -11.31 -0.33 18.75
C LEU A 322 -11.54 0.83 17.78
N ARG A 323 -10.82 0.85 16.67
CA ARG A 323 -10.99 1.85 15.60
C ARG A 323 -11.25 1.18 14.28
N ILE A 324 -12.22 1.68 13.52
CA ILE A 324 -12.57 1.19 12.19
C ILE A 324 -12.28 2.30 11.17
N GLY A 325 -11.58 1.93 10.09
CA GLY A 325 -11.20 2.87 9.03
C GLY A 325 -10.34 4.02 9.56
N THR A 326 -9.18 3.69 10.12
CA THR A 326 -8.22 4.66 10.65
C THR A 326 -7.36 5.25 9.55
N ALA A 327 -6.96 6.51 9.74
CA ALA A 327 -5.88 7.13 9.00
C ALA A 327 -4.98 7.87 9.99
N THR A 328 -3.72 7.46 10.14
CA THR A 328 -2.74 8.00 11.09
C THR A 328 -1.52 8.56 10.35
N TYR A 329 -1.09 9.75 10.73
CA TYR A 329 0.06 10.46 10.17
C TYR A 329 1.18 10.55 11.21
N PRO A 330 2.38 10.01 10.94
CA PRO A 330 3.54 10.26 11.79
C PRO A 330 3.98 11.71 11.65
N LEU A 331 4.07 12.43 12.77
CA LEU A 331 4.60 13.78 12.79
C LEU A 331 6.13 13.76 12.62
N PRO A 332 6.71 14.70 11.85
CA PRO A 332 8.13 14.73 11.52
C PRO A 332 9.01 15.27 12.66
N PHE A 333 8.78 14.80 13.89
CA PHE A 333 9.61 15.07 15.06
C PHE A 333 9.67 13.83 15.95
N LEU A 334 10.70 13.74 16.81
CA LEU A 334 10.94 12.58 17.68
C LEU A 334 11.02 11.25 16.90
N ASN A 335 11.75 11.23 15.79
CA ASN A 335 11.95 10.05 14.93
C ASN A 335 10.64 9.41 14.44
N ASN A 336 9.63 10.22 14.09
CA ASN A 336 8.35 9.77 13.54
C ASN A 336 7.59 8.80 14.45
N ARG A 337 7.88 8.81 15.75
CA ARG A 337 7.24 7.94 16.76
C ARG A 337 5.93 8.50 17.29
N PHE A 338 5.61 9.75 16.93
CA PHE A 338 4.38 10.42 17.34
C PHE A 338 3.41 10.46 16.18
N PHE A 339 2.19 9.99 16.38
CA PHE A 339 1.17 9.87 15.33
C PHE A 339 -0.03 10.75 15.66
N VAL A 340 -0.59 11.41 14.65
CA VAL A 340 -1.89 12.08 14.71
C VAL A 340 -2.79 11.42 13.69
N GLY A 341 -3.97 10.98 14.10
CA GLY A 341 -4.87 10.31 13.19
C GLY A 341 -6.33 10.55 13.49
N THR A 342 -7.16 10.11 12.55
CA THR A 342 -8.61 10.09 12.64
C THR A 342 -9.11 8.67 12.35
N SER A 343 -10.37 8.41 12.67
CA SER A 343 -11.03 7.13 12.45
C SER A 343 -12.48 7.38 12.06
N LEU A 344 -13.03 6.55 11.18
CA LEU A 344 -14.44 6.63 10.79
C LEU A 344 -15.37 6.29 11.96
N LEU A 345 -14.99 5.29 12.75
CA LEU A 345 -15.69 4.91 13.97
C LEU A 345 -14.67 4.49 15.02
N SER A 346 -14.83 5.00 16.23
CA SER A 346 -13.97 4.73 17.36
C SER A 346 -14.82 4.29 18.54
N PHE A 347 -14.43 3.19 19.16
CA PHE A 347 -15.00 2.70 20.40
C PHE A 347 -13.90 2.58 21.44
N TYR A 348 -14.08 3.29 22.54
CA TYR A 348 -13.19 3.30 23.69
C TYR A 348 -13.87 2.57 24.84
N ALA A 349 -13.19 1.59 25.41
CA ALA A 349 -13.50 1.04 26.71
C ALA A 349 -12.27 1.23 27.60
N LEU A 350 -12.34 2.12 28.59
CA LEU A 350 -11.22 2.39 29.50
C LEU A 350 -11.25 1.51 30.75
N SER A 351 -12.47 1.12 31.16
CA SER A 351 -12.78 0.21 32.28
C SER A 351 -14.11 -0.52 32.00
N GLY A 352 -14.53 -1.43 32.87
CA GLY A 352 -15.82 -2.13 32.75
C GLY A 352 -17.06 -1.21 32.76
N SER A 353 -16.91 0.04 33.21
CA SER A 353 -17.98 1.04 33.34
C SER A 353 -17.80 2.28 32.46
N GLU A 354 -16.61 2.50 31.89
CA GLU A 354 -16.29 3.67 31.06
C GLU A 354 -16.19 3.30 29.58
N LEU A 355 -17.31 3.48 28.88
CA LEU A 355 -17.43 3.27 27.44
C LEU A 355 -17.70 4.62 26.74
N ALA A 356 -16.97 4.89 25.66
CA ALA A 356 -17.22 6.02 24.78
C ALA A 356 -17.17 5.57 23.31
N TYR A 357 -17.97 6.19 22.45
CA TYR A 357 -17.95 5.94 21.01
C TYR A 357 -18.03 7.27 20.27
N GLY A 358 -17.44 7.33 19.06
CA GLY A 358 -17.36 8.54 18.25
C GLY A 358 -17.02 8.27 16.81
#